data_AF-A0A0Q6G4N2-F1
#
_entry.id   AF-A0A0Q6G4N2-F1
#
_cell.length_a   1.000
_cell.length_b   1.000
_cell.length_c   1.000
_cell.angle_alpha   90.00
_cell.angle_beta   90.00
_cell.angle_gamma   90.00
#
_symmetry.space_group_name_H-M   'P 1'
#
loop_
_entity.id
_entity.type
_entity.pdbx_description
1 polymer ?
#
loop_
_entity_poly.entity_id
_entity_poly.type
_entity_poly.pdbx_seq_one_letter_code
_entity_poly.pdbx_strand_id
1 'polypeptide(L)'
;MPDDLSDPDRRPVRLFVGHAESPVWFPDPRGFEEMHLDDNLTDALRAWDAEWYSSRRPDDFEWIGATPEIEHLRRGVDLAYRISRALGSEFVVEVDPAVERSSHDAYSAPEKLRIRSDGPALQPAAAAQFTVWADHERAERERFQRAVPERESGETWSAYAPLSGTTFRPGRPKTRGR
;
A
#
# COMPACT_ATOMS: atom_id res chain seq x y z
N MET A 1 22.80 -14.80 -7.03
CA MET A 1 21.67 -13.97 -7.47
C MET A 1 21.48 -12.92 -6.39
N PRO A 2 21.67 -11.63 -6.67
CA PRO A 2 21.31 -10.61 -5.70
C PRO A 2 19.78 -10.58 -5.59
N ASP A 3 19.27 -10.59 -4.37
CA ASP A 3 17.85 -10.48 -4.06
C ASP A 3 17.27 -9.22 -4.70
N ASP A 4 16.45 -9.39 -5.73
CA ASP A 4 15.56 -8.38 -6.33
C ASP A 4 14.43 -7.93 -5.37
N LEU A 5 14.56 -8.26 -4.09
CA LEU A 5 13.60 -7.94 -3.02
C LEU A 5 13.77 -6.51 -2.49
N SER A 6 14.86 -5.84 -2.85
CA SER A 6 15.20 -4.50 -2.37
C SER A 6 14.95 -3.37 -3.37
N ASP A 7 14.27 -3.59 -4.51
CA ASP A 7 13.93 -2.50 -5.44
C ASP A 7 13.00 -1.49 -4.71
N PRO A 8 13.54 -0.34 -4.26
CA PRO A 8 12.77 0.64 -3.51
C PRO A 8 11.86 1.48 -4.43
N ASP A 9 11.97 1.30 -5.76
CA ASP A 9 11.18 2.01 -6.75
C ASP A 9 9.88 1.29 -7.10
N ARG A 10 9.77 -0.02 -6.82
CA ARG A 10 8.51 -0.76 -6.99
C ARG A 10 7.68 -0.68 -5.71
N ARG A 11 6.84 0.35 -5.62
CA ARG A 11 5.79 0.44 -4.59
C ARG A 11 4.91 -0.81 -4.68
N PRO A 12 4.59 -1.48 -3.57
CA PRO A 12 3.74 -2.65 -3.59
C PRO A 12 2.27 -2.24 -3.71
N VAL A 13 1.47 -3.09 -4.35
CA VAL A 13 0.01 -3.06 -4.23
C VAL A 13 -0.33 -3.60 -2.84
N ARG A 14 -0.99 -2.82 -2.01
CA ARG A 14 -1.27 -3.22 -0.63
C ARG A 14 -2.73 -3.57 -0.45
N LEU A 15 -2.98 -4.59 0.36
CA LEU A 15 -4.31 -5.09 0.66
C LEU A 15 -4.61 -4.91 2.15
N PHE A 16 -5.48 -3.96 2.49
CA PHE A 16 -5.92 -3.67 3.87
C PHE A 16 -7.39 -3.27 3.90
N VAL A 17 -8.15 -3.85 4.83
CA VAL A 17 -9.58 -3.55 5.07
C VAL A 17 -9.76 -2.47 6.13
N GLY A 18 -10.94 -1.84 6.16
CA GLY A 18 -11.34 -1.01 7.31
C GLY A 18 -10.86 0.45 7.29
N HIS A 19 -10.12 0.86 6.25
CA HIS A 19 -9.45 2.17 6.20
C HIS A 19 -9.91 3.08 5.04
N ALA A 20 -10.67 2.56 4.06
CA ALA A 20 -11.16 3.30 2.90
C ALA A 20 -12.35 2.56 2.24
N GLU A 21 -12.91 3.12 1.17
CA GLU A 21 -13.99 2.52 0.37
C GLU A 21 -13.54 1.32 -0.49
N SER A 22 -12.24 1.07 -0.56
CA SER A 22 -11.63 -0.07 -1.26
C SER A 22 -10.48 -0.61 -0.43
N PRO A 23 -10.34 -1.95 -0.37
CA PRO A 23 -9.25 -2.55 0.37
C PRO A 23 -7.92 -2.56 -0.40
N VAL A 24 -7.89 -2.14 -1.67
CA VAL A 24 -6.69 -2.16 -2.52
C VAL A 24 -6.07 -0.78 -2.62
N TRP A 25 -4.78 -0.68 -2.29
CA TRP A 25 -4.04 0.59 -2.17
C TRP A 25 -2.81 0.61 -3.10
N PHE A 26 -2.64 1.69 -3.86
CA PHE A 26 -1.49 1.87 -4.73
C PHE A 26 -1.28 3.32 -5.23
N PRO A 27 -0.58 4.22 -4.51
CA PRO A 27 -0.31 4.19 -3.06
C PRO A 27 -1.55 4.59 -2.24
N ASP A 28 -2.52 5.26 -2.87
CA ASP A 28 -3.82 5.63 -2.32
C ASP A 28 -4.87 4.53 -2.61
N PRO A 29 -6.02 4.53 -1.90
CA PRO A 29 -7.11 3.59 -2.18
C PRO A 29 -7.55 3.69 -3.65
N ARG A 30 -7.72 2.54 -4.31
CA ARG A 30 -8.13 2.46 -5.72
C ARG A 30 -9.56 2.00 -5.86
N GLY A 31 -10.36 2.74 -6.63
CA GLY A 31 -11.76 2.38 -6.89
C GLY A 31 -11.87 1.07 -7.67
N PHE A 32 -12.88 0.25 -7.37
CA PHE A 32 -13.08 -1.05 -8.02
C PHE A 32 -13.18 -0.96 -9.55
N GLU A 33 -13.93 0.02 -10.05
CA GLU A 33 -14.10 0.24 -11.50
C GLU A 33 -12.79 0.70 -12.15
N GLU A 34 -12.00 1.52 -11.43
CA GLU A 34 -10.74 2.05 -11.92
C GLU A 34 -9.67 0.97 -12.06
N MET A 35 -9.71 -0.08 -11.24
CA MET A 35 -8.68 -1.14 -11.26
C MET A 35 -8.78 -2.07 -12.46
N HIS A 36 -9.92 -2.08 -13.17
CA HIS A 36 -10.18 -2.99 -14.29
C HIS A 36 -9.95 -4.48 -13.96
N LEU A 37 -10.11 -4.86 -12.69
CA LEU A 37 -10.15 -6.27 -12.30
C LEU A 37 -11.45 -6.90 -12.80
N ASP A 38 -11.43 -8.19 -13.09
CA ASP A 38 -12.66 -8.91 -13.45
C ASP A 38 -13.71 -8.89 -12.32
N ASP A 39 -14.96 -9.10 -12.70
CA ASP A 39 -16.10 -9.06 -11.77
C ASP A 39 -15.93 -10.06 -10.61
N ASN A 40 -15.39 -11.25 -10.89
CA ASN A 40 -15.22 -12.28 -9.88
C ASN A 40 -14.21 -11.91 -8.78
N LEU A 41 -13.11 -11.25 -9.14
CA LEU A 41 -12.13 -10.75 -8.17
C LEU A 41 -12.64 -9.50 -7.47
N THR A 42 -13.31 -8.61 -8.20
CA THR A 42 -13.95 -7.41 -7.65
C THR A 42 -15.00 -7.76 -6.58
N ASP A 43 -15.90 -8.69 -6.88
CA ASP A 43 -16.95 -9.13 -5.95
C ASP A 43 -16.34 -9.81 -4.71
N ALA A 44 -15.29 -10.61 -4.90
CA ALA A 44 -14.62 -11.26 -3.78
C ALA A 44 -13.91 -10.26 -2.86
N LEU A 45 -13.31 -9.21 -3.42
CA LEU A 45 -12.71 -8.11 -2.64
C LEU A 45 -13.77 -7.32 -1.87
N ARG A 46 -14.92 -7.01 -2.49
CA ARG A 46 -16.05 -6.34 -1.83
C ARG A 46 -16.61 -7.17 -0.68
N ALA A 47 -16.80 -8.47 -0.91
CA ALA A 47 -17.32 -9.38 0.12
C ALA A 47 -16.36 -9.49 1.31
N TRP A 48 -15.06 -9.56 1.03
CA TRP A 48 -14.03 -9.59 2.07
C TRP A 48 -14.01 -8.29 2.88
N ASP A 49 -13.99 -7.11 2.23
CA ASP A 49 -14.01 -5.83 2.96
C ASP A 49 -15.30 -5.62 3.77
N ALA A 50 -16.47 -6.00 3.23
CA ALA A 50 -17.73 -5.93 3.97
C ALA A 50 -17.76 -6.85 5.20
N GLU A 51 -17.14 -8.03 5.11
CA GLU A 51 -17.07 -8.98 6.22
C GLU A 51 -16.40 -8.34 7.44
N TRP A 52 -15.31 -7.58 7.25
CA TRP A 52 -14.57 -6.89 8.31
C TRP A 52 -15.44 -5.98 9.18
N TYR A 53 -16.40 -5.27 8.57
CA TYR A 53 -17.31 -4.40 9.29
C TYR A 53 -18.44 -5.16 9.98
N SER A 54 -18.87 -6.29 9.42
CA SER A 54 -19.95 -7.11 9.97
C SER A 54 -19.50 -8.05 11.09
N SER A 55 -18.21 -8.35 11.17
CA SER A 55 -17.62 -9.32 12.10
C SER A 55 -17.13 -8.72 13.42
N ARG A 56 -17.29 -7.40 13.60
CA ARG A 56 -16.84 -6.63 14.77
C ARG A 56 -18.03 -6.12 15.57
N ARG A 57 -17.89 -6.10 16.90
CA ARG A 57 -18.90 -5.48 17.73
C ARG A 57 -18.88 -3.96 17.55
N PRO A 58 -20.04 -3.29 17.49
CA PRO A 58 -20.09 -1.85 17.22
C PRO A 58 -19.49 -0.96 18.32
N ASP A 59 -19.33 -1.49 19.54
CA ASP A 59 -18.96 -0.76 20.75
C ASP A 59 -17.45 -0.76 21.03
N ASP A 60 -16.78 -1.90 20.86
CA ASP A 60 -15.36 -2.07 21.16
C ASP A 60 -14.50 -2.42 19.93
N PHE A 61 -15.13 -2.61 18.75
CA PHE A 61 -14.49 -3.07 17.51
C PHE A 61 -13.73 -4.40 17.67
N GLU A 62 -13.98 -5.15 18.74
CA GLU A 62 -13.46 -6.50 18.91
C GLU A 62 -14.20 -7.45 17.97
N TRP A 63 -13.48 -8.46 17.49
CA TRP A 63 -14.09 -9.53 16.71
C TRP A 63 -15.15 -10.26 17.52
N ILE A 64 -16.23 -10.68 16.85
CA ILE A 64 -17.24 -11.56 17.42
C ILE A 64 -16.65 -12.99 17.47
N GLY A 65 -15.65 -13.21 18.33
CA GLY A 65 -14.87 -14.46 18.46
C GLY A 65 -13.50 -14.42 17.75
N ALA A 66 -12.60 -15.36 18.10
CA ALA A 66 -11.24 -15.43 17.54
C ALA A 66 -11.13 -16.21 16.22
N THR A 67 -11.98 -17.22 15.99
CA THR A 67 -12.02 -18.01 14.74
C THR A 67 -12.33 -17.16 13.48
N PRO A 68 -13.20 -16.14 13.53
CA PRO A 68 -13.45 -15.24 12.40
C PRO A 68 -12.23 -14.45 11.92
N GLU A 69 -11.29 -14.06 12.80
CA GLU A 69 -10.16 -13.20 12.44
C GLU A 69 -9.15 -13.92 11.54
N ILE A 70 -8.71 -15.11 11.94
CA ILE A 70 -7.71 -15.88 11.18
C ILE A 70 -8.29 -16.29 9.82
N GLU A 71 -9.56 -16.69 9.76
CA GLU A 71 -10.22 -17.03 8.50
C GLU A 71 -10.32 -15.83 7.56
N HIS A 72 -10.65 -14.65 8.10
CA HIS A 72 -10.66 -13.43 7.33
C HIS A 72 -9.26 -13.08 6.79
N LEU A 73 -8.20 -13.23 7.60
CA LEU A 73 -6.82 -13.04 7.14
C LEU A 73 -6.43 -14.06 6.06
N ARG A 74 -6.83 -15.33 6.18
CA ARG A 74 -6.58 -16.36 5.15
C ARG A 74 -7.21 -15.98 3.81
N ARG A 75 -8.46 -15.49 3.83
CA ARG A 75 -9.12 -15.00 2.61
C ARG A 75 -8.39 -13.79 2.02
N GLY A 76 -7.88 -12.90 2.86
CA GLY A 76 -7.02 -11.79 2.41
C GLY A 76 -5.77 -12.28 1.69
N VAL A 77 -5.08 -13.29 2.23
CA VAL A 77 -3.92 -13.90 1.57
C VAL A 77 -4.29 -14.54 0.23
N ASP A 78 -5.40 -15.27 0.15
CA ASP A 78 -5.88 -15.86 -1.11
C ASP A 78 -6.21 -14.79 -2.16
N LEU A 79 -6.84 -13.69 -1.76
CA LEU A 79 -7.11 -12.54 -2.62
C LEU A 79 -5.81 -11.89 -3.11
N ALA A 80 -4.81 -11.75 -2.25
CA ALA A 80 -3.51 -11.22 -2.64
C ALA A 80 -2.80 -12.10 -3.68
N TYR A 81 -2.90 -13.43 -3.59
CA TYR A 81 -2.44 -14.35 -4.65
C TYR A 81 -3.21 -14.17 -5.97
N ARG A 82 -4.52 -13.94 -5.91
CA ARG A 82 -5.32 -13.72 -7.11
C ARG A 82 -4.96 -12.39 -7.78
N ILE A 83 -4.78 -11.32 -7.01
CA ILE A 83 -4.32 -10.02 -7.51
C ILE A 83 -2.92 -10.14 -8.13
N SER A 84 -1.97 -10.83 -7.46
CA SER A 84 -0.61 -10.95 -8.00
C SER A 84 -0.59 -11.64 -9.35
N ARG A 85 -1.43 -12.67 -9.56
CA ARG A 85 -1.62 -13.33 -10.85
C ARG A 85 -2.36 -12.46 -11.87
N ALA A 86 -3.35 -11.69 -11.44
CA ALA A 86 -4.08 -10.77 -12.32
C ALA A 86 -3.13 -9.72 -12.91
N LEU A 87 -2.25 -9.15 -12.09
CA LEU A 87 -1.31 -8.09 -12.47
C LEU A 87 0.00 -8.61 -13.09
N GLY A 88 0.38 -9.85 -12.80
CA GLY A 88 1.60 -10.48 -13.32
C GLY A 88 2.87 -10.09 -12.55
N SER A 89 4.02 -10.53 -13.07
CA SER A 89 5.33 -10.45 -12.42
C SER A 89 5.84 -9.06 -12.12
N GLU A 90 5.30 -8.03 -12.79
CA GLU A 90 5.76 -6.66 -12.58
C GLU A 90 5.35 -6.08 -11.22
N PHE A 91 4.35 -6.66 -10.57
CA PHE A 91 3.79 -6.16 -9.32
C PHE A 91 4.01 -7.11 -8.15
N VAL A 92 4.22 -6.51 -6.97
CA VAL A 92 4.25 -7.22 -5.69
C VAL A 92 3.00 -6.83 -4.91
N VAL A 93 2.32 -7.83 -4.35
CA VAL A 93 1.16 -7.62 -3.48
C VAL A 93 1.57 -7.82 -2.03
N GLU A 94 1.24 -6.85 -1.17
CA GLU A 94 1.45 -6.89 0.27
C GLU A 94 0.14 -7.11 1.00
N VAL A 95 0.15 -8.03 1.98
CA VAL A 95 -1.03 -8.35 2.80
C VAL A 95 -0.59 -8.73 4.23
N ASP A 96 -1.48 -8.58 5.20
CA ASP A 96 -1.26 -9.13 6.53
C ASP A 96 -1.22 -10.67 6.50
N PRO A 97 -0.24 -11.32 7.15
CA PRO A 97 -0.18 -12.76 7.21
C PRO A 97 -1.30 -13.33 8.09
N ALA A 98 -1.81 -14.50 7.71
CA ALA A 98 -2.82 -15.22 8.47
C ALA A 98 -2.23 -16.03 9.64
N VAL A 99 -1.68 -15.31 10.62
CA VAL A 99 -1.05 -15.90 11.82
C VAL A 99 -1.81 -15.54 13.08
N GLU A 100 -1.93 -16.50 14.00
CA GLU A 100 -2.44 -16.23 15.35
C GLU A 100 -1.46 -15.33 16.09
N ARG A 101 -1.93 -14.17 16.56
CA ARG A 101 -1.11 -13.28 17.38
C ARG A 101 -1.07 -13.80 18.81
N SER A 102 0.14 -14.09 19.29
CA SER A 102 0.36 -14.34 20.71
C SER A 102 0.28 -13.02 21.49
N SER A 103 -0.24 -13.05 22.72
CA SER A 103 -0.33 -11.87 23.59
C SER A 103 1.01 -11.20 23.90
N HIS A 104 2.12 -11.93 23.75
CA HIS A 104 3.49 -11.41 23.88
C HIS A 104 3.96 -10.59 22.66
N ASP A 105 3.32 -10.77 21.50
CA ASP A 105 3.62 -10.04 20.25
C ASP A 105 2.60 -8.92 19.97
N ALA A 106 1.74 -8.60 20.94
CA ALA A 106 0.65 -7.64 20.79
C ALA A 106 1.12 -6.23 20.36
N TYR A 107 2.37 -5.87 20.67
CA TYR A 107 2.96 -4.56 20.36
C TYR A 107 3.75 -4.50 19.05
N SER A 108 4.02 -5.64 18.41
CA SER A 108 4.69 -5.69 17.11
C SER A 108 3.70 -6.07 16.03
N ALA A 109 3.56 -5.23 15.01
CA ALA A 109 2.83 -5.61 13.81
C ALA A 109 3.58 -6.77 13.13
N PRO A 110 2.89 -7.83 12.69
CA PRO A 110 3.54 -8.90 11.96
C PRO A 110 4.16 -8.36 10.67
N GLU A 111 5.27 -8.97 10.25
CA GLU A 111 5.85 -8.68 8.94
C GLU A 111 4.82 -8.98 7.85
N LYS A 112 4.60 -8.03 6.93
CA LYS A 112 3.63 -8.20 5.83
C LYS A 112 4.11 -9.30 4.89
N LEU A 113 3.19 -10.15 4.45
CA LEU A 113 3.46 -11.13 3.40
C LEU A 113 3.56 -10.40 2.06
N ARG A 114 4.65 -10.66 1.32
CA ARG A 114 4.88 -10.13 -0.03
C ARG A 114 4.74 -11.24 -1.06
N ILE A 115 3.77 -11.09 -1.96
CA ILE A 115 3.40 -12.10 -2.95
C ILE A 115 3.72 -11.57 -4.34
N ARG A 116 4.45 -12.37 -5.13
CA ARG A 116 4.73 -12.11 -6.54
C ARG A 116 4.17 -13.24 -7.38
N SER A 117 3.79 -12.94 -8.63
CA SER A 117 3.54 -13.96 -9.64
C SER A 117 4.77 -14.14 -10.52
N ASP A 118 5.05 -15.35 -10.97
CA ASP A 118 6.17 -15.63 -11.89
C ASP A 118 5.77 -15.48 -13.37
N GLY A 119 4.47 -15.26 -13.64
CA GLY A 119 3.91 -15.27 -14.99
C GLY A 119 3.47 -13.89 -15.50
N PRO A 120 3.12 -13.80 -16.80
CA PRO A 120 2.50 -12.60 -17.34
C PRO A 120 1.13 -12.35 -16.69
N ALA A 121 0.67 -11.11 -16.77
CA ALA A 121 -0.64 -10.69 -16.26
C ALA A 121 -1.77 -11.54 -16.86
N LEU A 122 -2.57 -12.17 -16.01
CA LEU A 122 -3.79 -12.86 -16.45
C LEU A 122 -4.91 -11.88 -16.81
N GLN A 123 -4.85 -10.64 -16.30
CA GLN A 123 -5.78 -9.56 -16.63
C GLN A 123 -4.99 -8.36 -17.18
N PRO A 124 -4.66 -8.34 -18.48
CA PRO A 124 -3.79 -7.33 -19.06
C PRO A 124 -4.31 -5.90 -18.94
N ALA A 125 -5.64 -5.70 -18.94
CA ALA A 125 -6.24 -4.38 -18.75
C ALA A 125 -5.96 -3.81 -17.34
N ALA A 126 -6.12 -4.64 -16.31
CA ALA A 126 -5.76 -4.27 -14.94
C ALA A 126 -4.27 -3.98 -14.83
N ALA A 127 -3.41 -4.87 -15.34
CA ALA A 127 -1.96 -4.65 -15.30
C ALA A 127 -1.54 -3.35 -16.00
N ALA A 128 -2.10 -3.05 -17.17
CA ALA A 128 -1.82 -1.81 -17.89
C ALA A 128 -2.21 -0.56 -17.08
N GLN A 129 -3.37 -0.61 -16.40
CA GLN A 129 -3.80 0.50 -15.56
C GLN A 129 -2.88 0.71 -14.35
N PHE A 130 -2.48 -0.37 -13.68
CA PHE A 130 -1.53 -0.28 -12.57
C PHE A 130 -0.16 0.23 -13.05
N THR A 131 0.26 -0.11 -14.27
CA THR A 131 1.48 0.44 -14.88
C THR A 131 1.35 1.94 -15.12
N VAL A 132 0.21 2.43 -15.62
CA VAL A 132 -0.05 3.87 -15.77
C VAL A 132 0.09 4.61 -14.43
N TRP A 133 -0.47 4.04 -13.35
CA TRP A 133 -0.31 4.62 -12.01
C TRP A 133 1.15 4.57 -11.52
N ALA A 134 1.85 3.47 -11.76
CA ALA A 134 3.25 3.33 -11.37
C ALA A 134 4.15 4.34 -12.08
N ASP A 135 3.92 4.56 -13.38
CA ASP A 135 4.67 5.53 -14.19
C ASP A 135 4.37 6.97 -13.76
N HIS A 136 3.12 7.29 -13.45
CA HIS A 136 2.75 8.59 -12.91
C HIS A 136 3.45 8.86 -11.56
N GLU A 137 3.42 7.89 -10.64
CA GLU A 137 4.10 7.98 -9.34
C GLU A 137 5.62 8.13 -9.48
N ARG A 138 6.22 7.40 -10.42
CA ARG A 138 7.66 7.51 -10.72
C ARG A 138 7.99 8.92 -11.23
N ALA A 139 7.21 9.44 -12.18
CA ALA A 139 7.40 10.78 -12.72
C ALA A 139 7.25 11.89 -11.66
N GLU A 140 6.25 11.78 -10.77
CA GLU A 140 6.06 12.72 -9.66
C GLU A 140 7.21 12.66 -8.65
N ARG A 141 7.71 11.45 -8.34
CA ARG A 141 8.88 11.28 -7.48
C ARG A 141 10.13 11.89 -8.09
N GLU A 142 10.38 11.66 -9.38
CA GLU A 142 11.52 12.25 -10.08
C GLU A 142 11.44 13.79 -10.10
N ARG A 143 10.25 14.35 -10.31
CA ARG A 143 10.00 15.80 -10.21
C ARG A 143 10.33 16.32 -8.81
N PHE A 144 9.84 15.64 -7.77
CA PHE A 144 10.12 15.99 -6.38
C PHE A 144 11.62 15.94 -6.07
N GLN A 145 12.28 14.84 -6.42
CA GLN A 145 13.73 14.66 -6.19
C GLN A 145 14.56 15.72 -6.92
N ARG A 146 14.15 16.14 -8.14
CA ARG A 146 14.83 17.21 -8.87
C ARG A 146 14.57 18.60 -8.26
N ALA A 147 13.40 18.83 -7.69
CA ALA A 147 13.01 20.12 -7.12
C ALA A 147 13.54 20.35 -5.69
N VAL A 148 13.91 19.28 -4.98
CA VAL A 148 14.56 19.34 -3.67
C VAL A 148 16.08 19.28 -3.87
N PRO A 149 16.82 20.41 -3.81
CA PRO A 149 18.27 20.35 -3.93
C PRO A 149 18.88 19.58 -2.75
N GLU A 150 20.07 19.04 -2.96
CA GLU A 150 20.89 18.45 -1.91
C GLU A 150 20.97 19.41 -0.72
N ARG A 151 20.72 18.88 0.48
CA ARG A 151 20.69 19.67 1.72
C ARG A 151 22.03 20.38 1.88
N GLU A 152 22.00 21.71 1.96
CA GLU A 152 23.20 22.45 2.34
C GLU A 152 23.54 22.13 3.81
N SER A 153 24.84 22.09 4.13
CA SER A 153 25.31 21.76 5.47
C SER A 153 24.76 22.74 6.52
N GLY A 154 23.81 22.28 7.32
CA GLY A 154 23.12 23.05 8.36
C GLY A 154 21.62 23.28 8.15
N GLU A 155 21.01 22.73 7.10
CA GLU A 155 19.54 22.75 6.90
C GLU A 155 18.84 21.56 7.60
N THR A 156 17.93 21.85 8.54
CA THR A 156 17.23 20.82 9.33
C THR A 156 15.99 20.24 8.64
N TRP A 157 15.32 21.01 7.79
CA TRP A 157 14.19 20.55 6.96
C TRP A 157 13.89 21.56 5.83
N SER A 158 13.19 21.13 4.79
CA SER A 158 12.63 21.98 3.73
C SER A 158 11.19 21.53 3.43
N ALA A 159 10.36 22.42 2.87
CA ALA A 159 9.02 22.09 2.43
C ALA A 159 8.86 22.43 0.94
N TYR A 160 8.33 21.52 0.15
CA TYR A 160 8.08 21.70 -1.28
C TYR A 160 6.58 21.78 -1.53
N ALA A 161 6.14 22.78 -2.30
CA ALA A 161 4.76 22.97 -2.74
C ALA A 161 4.64 22.51 -4.22
N PRO A 162 4.09 21.31 -4.49
CA PRO A 162 4.10 20.72 -5.83
C PRO A 162 3.35 21.56 -6.86
N LEU A 163 2.22 22.14 -6.47
CA LEU A 163 1.34 22.91 -7.37
C LEU A 163 1.97 24.23 -7.84
N SER A 164 2.89 24.81 -7.08
CA SER A 164 3.57 26.07 -7.42
C SER A 164 5.05 25.91 -7.75
N GLY A 165 5.61 24.71 -7.56
CA GLY A 165 7.05 24.44 -7.69
C GLY A 165 7.92 25.15 -6.65
N THR A 166 7.32 25.72 -5.59
CA THR A 166 8.05 26.53 -4.60
C THR A 166 8.64 25.65 -3.51
N THR A 167 9.92 25.86 -3.17
CA THR A 167 10.57 25.22 -2.02
C THR A 167 10.81 26.26 -0.93
N PHE A 168 10.18 26.09 0.23
CA PHE A 168 10.47 26.84 1.45
C PHE A 168 11.66 26.22 2.19
N ARG A 169 12.59 27.06 2.66
CA ARG A 169 13.67 26.66 3.57
C ARG A 169 13.64 27.55 4.81
N PRO A 170 13.56 26.98 6.03
CA PRO A 170 13.66 27.75 7.25
C PRO A 170 15.06 28.37 7.34
N GLY A 171 15.15 29.70 7.34
CA GLY A 171 16.40 30.40 7.60
C GLY A 171 16.90 30.11 9.01
N ARG A 172 18.23 30.05 9.22
CA ARG A 172 18.83 29.94 10.56
C ARG A 172 18.23 31.02 11.48
N PRO A 173 17.81 30.68 12.72
CA PRO A 173 17.44 31.70 13.68
C PRO A 173 18.63 32.64 13.86
N LYS A 174 18.45 33.94 13.58
CA LYS A 174 19.44 34.97 13.91
C LYS A 174 19.67 34.90 15.41
N THR A 175 20.86 34.46 15.82
CA THR A 175 21.33 34.63 17.20
C THR A 175 21.27 36.12 17.52
N ARG A 176 20.31 36.54 18.35
CA ARG A 176 20.28 37.89 18.91
C ARG A 176 21.51 38.02 19.82
N GLY A 177 22.50 38.77 19.35
CA GLY A 177 23.66 39.16 20.16
C GLY A 177 23.23 39.92 21.41
N ARG A 178 23.84 39.59 22.54
CA ARG A 178 23.81 40.36 23.78
C ARG A 178 24.76 41.55 23.68
#